data_AF-A0A223N127-F1
#
_entry.id   AF-A0A223N127-F1
#
_cell.length_a   1.000
_cell.length_b   1.000
_cell.length_c   1.000
_cell.angle_alpha   90.00
_cell.angle_beta   90.00
_cell.angle_gamma   90.00
#
_symmetry.space_group_name_H-M   'P 1'
#
loop_
_entity.id
_entity.type
_entity.pdbx_description
1 polymer ?
#
loop_
_entity_poly.entity_id
_entity_poly.type
_entity_poly.pdbx_seq_one_letter_code
_entity_poly.pdbx_strand_id
1 'polypeptide(L)'
;MMTLMRKTTLCVTSSLTVLVSLVLFQPVWAEDFLCDATQASVDQLPILDKACPIGQGLWGKQKPKGKSTFWIQCGVLNKPLSLLQAKAFYTHISKDVWLKPEAKTYRCLIGPYTDYSQVKRELPLIQQIPGYKEAFIRQVVKGHAQSSSPIKKTTSAQATSAANQITKKSLPKPRVEMASSPLSTKPSTKAPALNVPPAVEIRLSTTANGLQFVVPHLRSSDEQFYMEHGLPWSRLNYKVAEKTCQQMAMRLVTEEEWQRLLDSKQMDSNQWPMHLPYWGWSQKGLFTNGKVSQLKGSSLLNVICVK
;
A
#
# COMPACT_ATOMS: atom_id res chain seq x y z
N MET A 1 54.55 89.77 7.44
CA MET A 1 55.76 88.92 7.46
C MET A 1 55.33 87.49 7.15
N MET A 2 56.08 86.79 6.29
CA MET A 2 55.90 85.41 5.77
C MET A 2 55.37 84.42 6.82
N THR A 3 54.67 83.31 6.53
CA THR A 3 55.02 82.12 5.70
C THR A 3 53.81 81.15 5.84
N LEU A 4 53.15 80.67 4.76
CA LEU A 4 53.34 79.41 4.02
C LEU A 4 52.84 78.10 4.69
N MET A 5 52.10 77.32 3.86
CA MET A 5 51.85 75.86 3.84
C MET A 5 50.70 75.27 4.69
N ARG A 6 50.04 74.15 4.33
CA ARG A 6 49.72 73.41 3.08
C ARG A 6 48.95 72.13 3.52
N LYS A 7 47.82 71.81 2.86
CA LYS A 7 47.17 70.48 2.63
C LYS A 7 46.86 69.54 3.83
N THR A 8 45.63 69.04 3.90
CA THR A 8 45.22 67.75 3.28
C THR A 8 43.70 67.55 3.29
N THR A 9 43.22 66.96 2.20
CA THR A 9 41.82 66.64 1.88
C THR A 9 41.45 65.27 2.43
N LEU A 10 40.28 65.11 3.05
CA LEU A 10 39.64 63.81 3.26
C LEU A 10 38.25 63.82 2.63
N CYS A 11 38.10 63.06 1.55
CA CYS A 11 36.86 62.83 0.82
C CYS A 11 36.25 61.54 1.34
N VAL A 12 35.08 61.59 1.98
CA VAL A 12 34.34 60.40 2.45
C VAL A 12 33.21 60.15 1.48
N THR A 13 33.33 59.10 0.66
CA THR A 13 32.29 58.65 -0.26
C THR A 13 31.36 57.65 0.43
N SER A 14 30.08 58.00 0.49
CA SER A 14 28.99 57.14 0.95
C SER A 14 28.61 56.16 -0.16
N SER A 15 28.60 54.85 0.14
CA SER A 15 28.15 53.80 -0.78
C SER A 15 26.90 53.12 -0.21
N LEU A 16 25.78 53.31 -0.89
CA LEU A 16 24.46 52.73 -0.58
C LEU A 16 24.32 51.38 -1.31
N THR A 17 24.35 50.26 -0.60
CA THR A 17 24.13 48.93 -1.17
C THR A 17 22.65 48.54 -1.12
N VAL A 18 22.03 48.41 -2.30
CA VAL A 18 20.65 47.91 -2.48
C VAL A 18 20.69 46.38 -2.56
N LEU A 19 20.15 45.69 -1.55
CA LEU A 19 19.95 44.23 -1.57
C LEU A 19 18.70 43.87 -2.38
N VAL A 20 18.90 43.37 -3.61
CA VAL A 20 17.85 42.71 -4.41
C VAL A 20 17.70 41.27 -3.91
N SER A 21 16.57 40.97 -3.28
CA SER A 21 16.25 39.61 -2.81
C SER A 21 15.54 38.83 -3.92
N LEU A 22 16.26 37.94 -4.62
CA LEU A 22 15.65 36.94 -5.50
C LEU A 22 14.97 35.86 -4.66
N VAL A 23 13.63 35.88 -4.62
CA VAL A 23 12.82 34.78 -4.08
C VAL A 23 12.78 33.67 -5.13
N LEU A 24 13.65 32.66 -4.95
CA LEU A 24 13.58 31.40 -5.70
C LEU A 24 12.39 30.60 -5.17
N PHE A 25 11.28 30.58 -5.92
CA PHE A 25 10.19 29.63 -5.72
C PHE A 25 10.70 28.22 -6.03
N GLN A 26 11.05 27.45 -5.00
CA GLN A 26 11.28 26.02 -5.13
C GLN A 26 9.93 25.31 -5.15
N PRO A 27 9.61 24.49 -6.16
CA PRO A 27 8.42 23.67 -6.12
C PRO A 27 8.62 22.56 -5.08
N VAL A 28 7.80 22.57 -4.03
CA VAL A 28 7.72 21.49 -3.04
C VAL A 28 7.02 20.30 -3.69
N TRP A 29 7.81 19.35 -4.23
CA TRP A 29 7.29 18.06 -4.67
C TRP A 29 7.27 17.13 -3.46
N ALA A 30 6.21 17.22 -2.66
CA ALA A 30 5.87 16.20 -1.68
C ALA A 30 5.15 15.05 -2.40
N GLU A 31 5.92 14.19 -3.06
CA GLU A 31 5.42 12.96 -3.64
C GLU A 31 5.24 11.94 -2.50
N ASP A 32 3.99 11.76 -2.06
CA ASP A 32 3.63 10.54 -1.34
C ASP A 32 3.90 9.38 -2.30
N PHE A 33 4.95 8.60 -2.00
CA PHE A 33 5.42 7.52 -2.87
C PHE A 33 4.39 6.38 -2.89
N LEU A 34 3.44 6.45 -3.83
CA LEU A 34 2.54 5.37 -4.16
C LEU A 34 3.24 4.51 -5.23
N CYS A 35 3.77 3.36 -4.82
CA CYS A 35 4.31 2.41 -5.79
C CYS A 35 3.18 1.96 -6.71
N ASP A 36 3.41 2.07 -8.02
CA ASP A 36 2.47 1.51 -8.99
C ASP A 36 2.52 -0.02 -8.93
N ALA A 37 1.36 -0.64 -9.13
CA ALA A 37 1.20 -2.08 -9.02
C ALA A 37 0.41 -2.61 -10.21
N THR A 38 0.89 -3.72 -10.74
CA THR A 38 0.25 -4.45 -11.84
C THR A 38 -0.20 -5.81 -11.34
N GLN A 39 -1.29 -6.32 -11.88
CA GLN A 39 -1.77 -7.63 -11.54
C GLN A 39 -2.42 -8.28 -12.75
N ALA A 40 -2.01 -9.50 -13.07
CA ALA A 40 -2.44 -10.17 -14.29
C ALA A 40 -3.76 -10.93 -14.15
N SER A 41 -4.21 -11.28 -12.94
CA SER A 41 -5.51 -11.97 -12.71
C SER A 41 -5.95 -11.95 -11.24
N VAL A 42 -7.22 -12.28 -10.99
CA VAL A 42 -7.86 -12.32 -9.64
C VAL A 42 -7.24 -13.38 -8.72
N ASP A 43 -6.60 -14.41 -9.27
CA ASP A 43 -6.00 -15.52 -8.53
C ASP A 43 -4.51 -15.31 -8.21
N GLN A 44 -3.96 -14.16 -8.58
CA GLN A 44 -2.56 -13.80 -8.37
C GLN A 44 -2.42 -12.75 -7.27
N LEU A 45 -1.19 -12.53 -6.82
CA LEU A 45 -0.87 -11.43 -5.92
C LEU A 45 -0.53 -10.17 -6.72
N PRO A 46 -0.77 -8.97 -6.15
CA PRO A 46 -0.37 -7.73 -6.80
C PRO A 46 1.16 -7.65 -6.90
N ILE A 47 1.63 -7.18 -8.05
CA ILE A 47 3.05 -7.09 -8.39
C ILE A 47 3.47 -5.62 -8.39
N LEU A 48 4.36 -5.24 -7.47
CA LEU A 48 4.96 -3.91 -7.41
C LEU A 48 5.89 -3.67 -8.59
N ASP A 49 5.97 -2.42 -9.05
CA ASP A 49 6.94 -2.03 -10.06
C ASP A 49 8.39 -2.33 -9.61
N LYS A 50 9.26 -2.65 -10.58
CA LYS A 50 10.69 -2.96 -10.32
C LYS A 50 11.43 -1.80 -9.64
N ALA A 51 11.05 -0.56 -9.92
CA ALA A 51 11.64 0.65 -9.35
C ALA A 51 11.06 1.02 -7.97
N CYS A 52 10.01 0.34 -7.48
CA CYS A 52 9.43 0.60 -6.16
C CYS A 52 10.50 0.48 -5.05
N PRO A 53 10.79 1.56 -4.30
CA PRO A 53 11.72 1.57 -3.19
C PRO A 53 11.08 0.88 -1.99
N ILE A 54 11.70 -0.22 -1.59
CA ILE A 54 11.22 -1.08 -0.50
C ILE A 54 12.07 -0.95 0.76
N GLY A 55 12.99 0.00 0.79
CA GLY A 55 13.72 0.30 2.00
C GLY A 55 14.95 -0.56 2.24
N GLN A 56 15.65 -0.20 3.31
CA GLN A 56 16.72 -0.99 3.89
C GLN A 56 16.16 -1.90 4.98
N GLY A 57 16.78 -3.07 5.20
CA GLY A 57 16.39 -3.96 6.28
C GLY A 57 16.73 -3.37 7.65
N LEU A 58 15.77 -3.43 8.57
CA LEU A 58 15.95 -3.17 9.99
C LEU A 58 16.19 -4.50 10.70
N TRP A 59 17.41 -4.69 11.19
CA TRP A 59 17.86 -5.92 11.82
C TRP A 59 18.13 -5.70 13.31
N GLY A 60 17.83 -6.71 14.14
CA GLY A 60 18.11 -6.68 15.57
C GLY A 60 17.39 -5.54 16.30
N LYS A 61 18.13 -4.77 17.12
CA LYS A 61 17.59 -3.69 17.97
C LYS A 61 17.55 -2.31 17.28
N GLN A 62 17.71 -2.26 15.96
CA GLN A 62 17.70 -1.00 15.22
C GLN A 62 16.33 -0.31 15.32
N LYS A 63 16.33 0.97 15.69
CA LYS A 63 15.12 1.80 15.78
C LYS A 63 14.86 2.51 14.44
N PRO A 64 13.58 2.73 14.07
CA PRO A 64 13.23 3.57 12.93
C PRO A 64 13.77 4.99 13.08
N LYS A 65 14.00 5.64 11.94
CA LYS A 65 14.48 7.01 11.82
C LYS A 65 13.48 7.88 11.06
N GLY A 66 13.11 9.02 11.60
CA GLY A 66 12.25 10.00 10.93
C GLY A 66 10.87 9.45 10.52
N LYS A 67 10.12 10.23 9.72
CA LYS A 67 8.85 9.78 9.14
C LYS A 67 9.12 8.72 8.08
N SER A 68 8.61 7.51 8.29
CA SER A 68 8.93 6.35 7.46
C SER A 68 7.72 5.50 7.17
N THR A 69 7.80 4.74 6.08
CA THR A 69 6.94 3.58 5.83
C THR A 69 7.74 2.30 6.00
N PHE A 70 7.06 1.23 6.36
CA PHE A 70 7.66 -0.06 6.68
C PHE A 70 7.07 -1.17 5.84
N TRP A 71 7.89 -2.17 5.57
CA TRP A 71 7.47 -3.41 4.92
C TRP A 71 7.95 -4.58 5.77
N ILE A 72 7.22 -5.69 5.79
CA ILE A 72 7.77 -6.97 6.23
C ILE A 72 8.18 -7.73 4.98
N GLN A 73 9.46 -8.05 4.83
CA GLN A 73 9.88 -8.96 3.78
C GLN A 73 9.67 -10.39 4.25
N CYS A 74 8.68 -11.08 3.69
CA CYS A 74 8.43 -12.50 3.96
C CYS A 74 9.46 -13.42 3.31
N GLY A 75 10.15 -12.99 2.24
CA GLY A 75 11.22 -13.79 1.65
C GLY A 75 11.66 -13.34 0.27
N VAL A 76 12.59 -14.10 -0.32
CA VAL A 76 12.98 -14.01 -1.74
C VAL A 76 12.71 -15.37 -2.36
N LEU A 77 11.82 -15.40 -3.33
CA LEU A 77 11.22 -16.61 -3.88
C LEU A 77 11.66 -16.80 -5.34
N ASN A 78 11.99 -18.03 -5.73
CA ASN A 78 12.33 -18.34 -7.12
C ASN A 78 11.10 -18.38 -8.04
N LYS A 79 9.91 -18.47 -7.46
CA LYS A 79 8.61 -18.46 -8.14
C LYS A 79 7.71 -17.44 -7.45
N PRO A 80 6.77 -16.81 -8.17
CA PRO A 80 5.80 -15.92 -7.54
C PRO A 80 4.96 -16.70 -6.53
N LEU A 81 4.73 -16.08 -5.36
CA LEU A 81 3.85 -16.65 -4.35
C LEU A 81 2.41 -16.66 -4.89
N SER A 82 1.73 -17.80 -4.78
CA SER A 82 0.31 -17.87 -5.18
C SER A 82 -0.59 -17.22 -4.13
N LEU A 83 -1.78 -16.76 -4.54
CA LEU A 83 -2.78 -16.24 -3.61
C LEU A 83 -3.18 -17.28 -2.56
N LEU A 84 -3.28 -18.56 -2.94
CA LEU A 84 -3.60 -19.65 -2.02
C LEU A 84 -2.56 -19.78 -0.90
N GLN A 85 -1.27 -19.69 -1.23
CA GLN A 85 -0.21 -19.70 -0.22
C GLN A 85 -0.24 -18.43 0.63
N ALA A 86 -0.59 -17.29 0.04
CA ALA A 86 -0.68 -16.02 0.75
C ALA A 86 -1.83 -15.95 1.76
N LYS A 87 -2.89 -16.76 1.59
CA LYS A 87 -4.01 -16.84 2.55
C LYS A 87 -3.57 -17.12 3.98
N ALA A 88 -2.47 -17.85 4.17
CA ALA A 88 -1.91 -18.10 5.49
C ALA A 88 -1.40 -16.83 6.20
N PHE A 89 -1.06 -15.76 5.47
CA PHE A 89 -0.67 -14.51 6.09
C PHE A 89 -1.86 -13.68 6.55
N TYR A 90 -2.94 -13.63 5.76
CA TYR A 90 -4.09 -12.75 6.00
C TYR A 90 -4.83 -12.99 7.33
N THR A 91 -4.60 -14.13 7.99
CA THR A 91 -5.07 -14.39 9.35
C THR A 91 -4.26 -13.69 10.44
N HIS A 92 -3.09 -13.15 10.10
CA HIS A 92 -2.10 -12.60 11.04
C HIS A 92 -1.68 -11.17 10.73
N ILE A 93 -2.05 -10.65 9.56
CA ILE A 93 -1.59 -9.35 9.07
C ILE A 93 -2.77 -8.43 8.76
N SER A 94 -2.56 -7.13 8.90
CA SER A 94 -3.57 -6.13 8.55
C SER A 94 -3.36 -5.47 7.18
N LYS A 95 -2.32 -5.88 6.44
CA LYS A 95 -1.92 -5.31 5.15
C LYS A 95 -1.83 -6.39 4.08
N ASP A 96 -1.57 -5.97 2.85
CA ASP A 96 -1.48 -6.88 1.72
C ASP A 96 -0.13 -7.54 1.54
N VAL A 97 -0.16 -8.69 0.88
CA VAL A 97 1.01 -9.40 0.39
C VAL A 97 1.27 -8.98 -1.05
N TRP A 98 2.47 -8.48 -1.30
CA TRP A 98 2.94 -7.97 -2.57
C TRP A 98 4.14 -8.78 -3.05
N LEU A 99 4.25 -8.89 -4.37
CA LEU A 99 5.45 -9.41 -5.03
C LEU A 99 6.18 -8.27 -5.72
N LYS A 100 7.46 -8.09 -5.41
CA LYS A 100 8.33 -7.22 -6.22
C LYS A 100 9.22 -8.09 -7.09
N PRO A 101 9.17 -7.98 -8.43
CA PRO A 101 10.06 -8.71 -9.30
C PRO A 101 11.49 -8.16 -9.16
N GLU A 102 12.44 -9.08 -9.08
CA GLU A 102 13.88 -8.84 -9.18
C GLU A 102 14.40 -9.53 -10.46
N ALA A 103 15.72 -9.63 -10.66
CA ALA A 103 16.28 -10.18 -11.89
C ALA A 103 15.81 -11.61 -12.22
N LYS A 104 15.80 -12.52 -11.24
CA LYS A 104 15.39 -13.94 -11.40
C LYS A 104 14.51 -14.46 -10.27
N THR A 105 14.10 -13.58 -9.36
CA THR A 105 13.38 -13.93 -8.14
C THR A 105 12.29 -12.90 -7.89
N TYR A 106 11.42 -13.22 -6.94
CA TYR A 106 10.36 -12.34 -6.47
C TYR A 106 10.57 -12.09 -4.99
N ARG A 107 10.60 -10.83 -4.60
CA ARG A 107 10.60 -10.48 -3.19
C ARG A 107 9.17 -10.44 -2.69
N CYS A 108 8.89 -11.24 -1.67
CA CYS A 108 7.62 -11.24 -0.95
C CYS A 108 7.65 -10.13 0.09
N LEU A 109 6.68 -9.21 0.03
CA LEU A 109 6.60 -8.03 0.88
C LEU A 109 5.19 -7.92 1.46
N ILE A 110 5.07 -7.46 2.70
CA ILE A 110 3.79 -7.20 3.35
C ILE A 110 3.80 -5.74 3.82
N GLY A 111 2.77 -4.98 3.46
CA GLY A 111 2.70 -3.54 3.77
C GLY A 111 2.02 -2.71 2.67
N PRO A 112 2.36 -1.41 2.53
CA PRO A 112 3.21 -0.65 3.44
C PRO A 112 2.50 -0.35 4.77
N TYR A 113 3.25 -0.33 5.86
CA TYR A 113 2.79 0.11 7.18
C TYR A 113 3.30 1.51 7.49
N THR A 114 2.51 2.31 8.20
CA THR A 114 2.90 3.61 8.74
C THR A 114 3.23 3.55 10.23
N ASP A 115 2.66 2.58 10.97
CA ASP A 115 2.94 2.34 12.39
C ASP A 115 3.98 1.22 12.58
N TYR A 116 5.15 1.57 13.10
CA TYR A 116 6.20 0.60 13.42
C TYR A 116 5.80 -0.38 14.54
N SER A 117 4.96 0.05 15.48
CA SER A 117 4.50 -0.80 16.58
C SER A 117 3.63 -1.93 16.06
N GLN A 118 2.77 -1.66 15.08
CA GLN A 118 2.00 -2.68 14.39
C GLN A 118 2.88 -3.72 13.69
N VAL A 119 3.86 -3.27 12.90
CA VAL A 119 4.80 -4.16 12.19
C VAL A 119 5.52 -5.10 13.17
N LYS A 120 5.93 -4.59 14.34
CA LYS A 120 6.57 -5.39 15.38
C LYS A 120 5.65 -6.45 16.00
N ARG A 121 4.34 -6.22 16.04
CA ARG A 121 3.36 -7.21 16.52
C ARG A 121 3.10 -8.30 15.48
N GLU A 122 3.05 -7.94 14.20
CA GLU A 122 2.69 -8.87 13.12
C GLU A 122 3.88 -9.73 12.64
N LEU A 123 5.10 -9.20 12.67
CA LEU A 123 6.32 -9.93 12.30
C LEU A 123 6.46 -11.31 12.96
N PRO A 124 6.38 -11.46 14.30
CA PRO A 124 6.54 -12.77 14.93
C PRO A 124 5.46 -13.77 14.51
N LEU A 125 4.24 -13.31 14.20
CA LEU A 125 3.17 -14.17 13.70
C LEU A 125 3.50 -14.71 12.30
N ILE A 126 4.05 -13.87 11.43
CA ILE A 126 4.54 -14.30 10.12
C ILE A 126 5.69 -15.29 10.25
N GLN A 127 6.62 -15.05 11.18
CA GLN A 127 7.77 -15.94 11.42
C GLN A 127 7.36 -17.32 11.97
N GLN A 128 6.17 -17.45 12.57
CA GLN A 128 5.62 -18.73 12.99
C GLN A 128 5.10 -19.59 11.83
N ILE A 129 4.82 -18.98 10.67
CA ILE A 129 4.36 -19.72 9.49
C ILE A 129 5.54 -20.56 8.95
N PRO A 130 5.33 -21.87 8.69
CA PRO A 130 6.38 -22.72 8.13
C PRO A 130 6.98 -22.14 6.85
N GLY A 131 8.31 -21.98 6.83
CA GLY A 131 9.05 -21.42 5.68
C GLY A 131 9.30 -19.91 5.73
N TYR A 132 8.80 -19.19 6.75
CA TYR A 132 8.89 -17.72 6.82
C TYR A 132 9.62 -17.19 8.07
N LYS A 133 10.38 -18.05 8.77
CA LYS A 133 11.14 -17.70 9.98
C LYS A 133 12.14 -16.55 9.79
N GLU A 134 12.64 -16.39 8.57
CA GLU A 134 13.61 -15.36 8.22
C GLU A 134 12.96 -14.04 7.80
N ALA A 135 11.64 -13.89 7.97
CA ALA A 135 10.98 -12.62 7.70
C ALA A 135 11.57 -11.50 8.57
N PHE A 136 11.69 -10.29 8.02
CA PHE A 136 12.23 -9.13 8.73
C PHE A 136 11.63 -7.81 8.22
N ILE A 137 11.81 -6.74 8.99
CA ILE A 137 11.25 -5.41 8.68
C ILE A 137 12.19 -4.66 7.75
N ARG A 138 11.64 -3.94 6.76
CA ARG A 138 12.34 -2.94 5.96
C ARG A 138 11.75 -1.56 6.22
N GLN A 139 12.57 -0.53 6.09
CA GLN A 139 12.20 0.87 6.30
C GLN A 139 12.52 1.72 5.08
N VAL A 140 11.53 2.50 4.63
CA VAL A 140 11.65 3.56 3.64
C VAL A 140 11.48 4.90 4.37
N VAL A 141 12.52 5.73 4.36
CA VAL A 141 12.47 7.07 4.98
C VAL A 141 11.87 8.05 3.97
N LYS A 142 10.80 8.78 4.33
CA LYS A 142 10.23 9.82 3.46
C LYS A 142 11.24 10.96 3.29
N GLY A 143 11.50 11.37 2.05
CA GLY A 143 12.36 12.53 1.72
C GLY A 143 13.85 12.23 1.48
N HIS A 144 14.28 10.95 1.49
CA HIS A 144 15.62 10.55 1.06
C HIS A 144 15.55 9.58 -0.12
N ALA A 145 16.11 9.98 -1.26
CA ALA A 145 16.41 9.06 -2.36
C ALA A 145 17.35 7.96 -1.82
N GLN A 146 16.92 6.70 -1.90
CA GLN A 146 17.73 5.59 -1.38
C GLN A 146 18.83 5.22 -2.38
N SER A 147 20.07 5.58 -2.04
CA SER A 147 21.25 4.97 -2.65
C SER A 147 21.35 3.50 -2.27
N SER A 148 21.31 2.64 -3.27
CA SER A 148 21.70 1.23 -3.16
C SER A 148 23.22 1.15 -2.92
N SER A 149 23.65 0.92 -1.69
CA SER A 149 25.05 0.57 -1.43
C SER A 149 25.27 -0.94 -1.62
N PRO A 150 26.27 -1.35 -2.43
CA PRO A 150 26.57 -2.75 -2.70
C PRO A 150 27.26 -3.42 -1.50
N ILE A 151 26.91 -4.69 -1.29
CA ILE A 151 27.47 -5.57 -0.26
C ILE A 151 28.99 -5.66 -0.40
N LYS A 152 29.70 -5.18 0.61
CA LYS A 152 31.14 -5.37 0.75
C LYS A 152 31.40 -6.86 1.02
N LYS A 153 31.96 -7.54 0.01
CA LYS A 153 32.51 -8.90 0.12
C LYS A 153 33.48 -8.93 1.30
N THR A 154 33.21 -9.81 2.26
CA THR A 154 34.21 -10.18 3.27
C THR A 154 34.54 -11.64 3.04
N THR A 155 35.84 -11.89 3.09
CA THR A 155 36.57 -12.97 2.47
C THR A 155 36.35 -14.29 3.21
N SER A 156 36.28 -15.35 2.41
CA SER A 156 36.24 -16.76 2.79
C SER A 156 37.45 -17.15 3.64
N ALA A 157 37.20 -17.83 4.76
CA ALA A 157 38.15 -18.71 5.40
C ALA A 157 37.48 -20.08 5.67
N GLN A 158 37.99 -21.04 4.91
CA GLN A 158 38.18 -22.45 5.24
C GLN A 158 36.98 -23.41 5.31
N ALA A 159 36.97 -24.27 4.29
CA ALA A 159 36.29 -25.54 4.22
C ALA A 159 36.79 -26.52 5.30
N THR A 160 35.87 -27.31 5.83
CA THR A 160 36.10 -28.75 6.05
C THR A 160 34.83 -29.52 5.68
N SER A 161 35.05 -30.46 4.78
CA SER A 161 34.12 -31.42 4.23
C SER A 161 33.82 -32.56 5.21
N ALA A 162 32.56 -32.96 5.32
CA ALA A 162 32.21 -34.34 5.63
C ALA A 162 30.89 -34.69 4.93
N ALA A 163 31.02 -35.43 3.83
CA ALA A 163 29.93 -36.08 3.15
C ALA A 163 29.33 -37.16 4.05
N ASN A 164 28.00 -37.34 3.99
CA ASN A 164 27.46 -38.67 4.12
C ASN A 164 26.21 -38.83 3.25
N GLN A 165 26.26 -39.89 2.46
CA GLN A 165 25.32 -40.28 1.43
C GLN A 165 24.34 -41.33 1.99
N ILE A 166 23.08 -41.21 1.54
CA ILE A 166 22.16 -42.29 1.14
C ILE A 166 21.56 -43.18 2.26
N THR A 167 20.23 -43.15 2.37
CA THR A 167 19.39 -44.31 2.02
C THR A 167 17.90 -43.94 1.83
N LYS A 168 17.36 -44.36 0.68
CA LYS A 168 15.95 -44.37 0.33
C LYS A 168 15.21 -45.43 1.17
N LYS A 169 13.99 -45.16 1.64
CA LYS A 169 12.96 -46.22 1.70
C LYS A 169 11.52 -45.70 1.63
N SER A 170 10.77 -46.43 0.80
CA SER A 170 9.37 -46.37 0.40
C SER A 170 8.31 -46.17 1.48
N LEU A 171 7.23 -45.51 1.04
CA LEU A 171 5.85 -45.50 1.57
C LEU A 171 5.31 -46.90 1.91
N PRO A 172 4.28 -47.00 2.78
CA PRO A 172 2.91 -47.14 2.26
C PRO A 172 1.80 -46.37 3.01
N LYS A 173 0.69 -46.20 2.29
CA LYS A 173 -0.60 -45.58 2.59
C LYS A 173 -1.52 -46.50 3.42
N PRO A 174 -2.48 -45.94 4.17
CA PRO A 174 -3.91 -46.26 3.96
C PRO A 174 -4.77 -44.96 4.02
N ARG A 175 -5.49 -44.50 2.97
CA ARG A 175 -6.88 -44.83 2.55
C ARG A 175 -7.78 -45.39 3.67
N VAL A 176 -8.58 -44.51 4.26
CA VAL A 176 -9.99 -44.78 4.61
C VAL A 176 -10.82 -43.60 4.10
N GLU A 177 -12.03 -43.93 3.69
CA GLU A 177 -12.93 -43.24 2.78
C GLU A 177 -14.28 -43.05 3.51
N MET A 178 -14.96 -41.93 3.23
CA MET A 178 -16.39 -41.62 3.42
C MET A 178 -17.07 -41.68 4.81
N ALA A 179 -17.68 -40.54 5.17
CA ALA A 179 -19.12 -40.39 5.48
C ALA A 179 -19.43 -38.87 5.50
N SER A 180 -20.08 -38.29 4.48
CA SER A 180 -21.52 -38.02 4.37
C SER A 180 -22.22 -37.56 5.67
N SER A 181 -22.48 -36.26 5.82
CA SER A 181 -23.82 -35.69 5.55
C SER A 181 -23.92 -34.21 5.94
N PRO A 182 -24.85 -33.45 5.33
CA PRO A 182 -24.97 -32.00 5.42
C PRO A 182 -25.92 -31.58 6.54
N LEU A 183 -25.74 -30.39 7.12
CA LEU A 183 -26.81 -29.69 7.81
C LEU A 183 -26.71 -28.18 7.54
N SER A 184 -27.70 -27.70 6.79
CA SER A 184 -28.19 -26.32 6.75
C SER A 184 -28.26 -25.69 8.14
N THR A 185 -27.95 -24.39 8.28
CA THR A 185 -28.98 -23.36 8.52
C THR A 185 -28.44 -21.97 8.13
N LYS A 186 -29.28 -21.24 7.39
CA LYS A 186 -29.11 -19.87 6.87
C LYS A 186 -29.56 -18.83 7.96
N PRO A 187 -29.84 -17.56 7.63
CA PRO A 187 -29.01 -16.34 7.72
C PRO A 187 -29.48 -15.31 8.80
N SER A 188 -28.62 -14.33 9.14
CA SER A 188 -29.03 -13.08 9.81
C SER A 188 -28.01 -12.00 9.38
N THR A 189 -28.35 -10.83 8.82
CA THR A 189 -29.49 -9.92 9.04
C THR A 189 -29.78 -9.16 7.74
N LYS A 190 -31.08 -8.92 7.44
CA LYS A 190 -31.56 -8.14 6.29
C LYS A 190 -31.10 -6.67 6.38
N ALA A 191 -30.23 -6.23 5.47
CA ALA A 191 -30.19 -4.84 5.04
C ALA A 191 -31.41 -4.55 4.13
N PRO A 192 -31.89 -3.30 4.03
CA PRO A 192 -32.91 -2.92 3.07
C PRO A 192 -32.48 -3.36 1.67
N ALA A 193 -33.37 -4.03 0.92
CA ALA A 193 -33.08 -4.51 -0.42
C ALA A 193 -32.75 -3.32 -1.33
N LEU A 194 -31.45 -3.08 -1.55
CA LEU A 194 -30.98 -2.24 -2.63
C LEU A 194 -31.41 -2.90 -3.94
N ASN A 195 -31.93 -2.12 -4.89
CA ASN A 195 -32.14 -2.56 -6.27
C ASN A 195 -30.77 -2.70 -6.93
N VAL A 196 -30.05 -3.79 -6.61
CA VAL A 196 -28.73 -4.06 -7.15
C VAL A 196 -28.90 -4.85 -8.46
N PRO A 197 -28.38 -4.35 -9.60
CA PRO A 197 -28.38 -5.12 -10.84
C PRO A 197 -27.62 -6.45 -10.67
N PRO A 198 -27.98 -7.52 -11.38
CA PRO A 198 -27.33 -8.84 -11.26
C PRO A 198 -25.80 -8.83 -11.51
N ALA A 199 -25.31 -7.83 -12.23
CA ALA A 199 -23.89 -7.65 -12.55
C ALA A 199 -23.07 -6.97 -11.42
N VAL A 200 -23.72 -6.47 -10.38
CA VAL A 200 -23.09 -5.74 -9.27
C VAL A 200 -23.26 -6.53 -7.97
N GLU A 201 -22.17 -6.71 -7.24
CA GLU A 201 -22.12 -7.33 -5.93
C GLU A 201 -21.70 -6.30 -4.88
N ILE A 202 -22.45 -6.18 -3.78
CA ILE A 202 -22.06 -5.32 -2.66
C ILE A 202 -21.07 -6.11 -1.80
N ARG A 203 -19.81 -5.64 -1.74
CA ARG A 203 -18.76 -6.31 -0.97
C ARG A 203 -18.58 -5.73 0.43
N LEU A 204 -18.71 -4.42 0.56
CA LEU A 204 -18.69 -3.73 1.84
C LEU A 204 -19.92 -2.86 1.95
N SER A 205 -20.47 -2.79 3.16
CA SER A 205 -21.50 -1.82 3.51
C SER A 205 -21.30 -1.39 4.95
N THR A 206 -21.60 -0.12 5.21
CA THR A 206 -21.65 0.40 6.56
C THR A 206 -22.63 1.56 6.67
N THR A 207 -22.94 1.96 7.90
CA THR A 207 -23.73 3.15 8.19
C THR A 207 -22.92 4.07 9.10
N ALA A 208 -22.78 5.32 8.67
CA ALA A 208 -22.15 6.36 9.47
C ALA A 208 -23.01 7.63 9.39
N ASN A 209 -23.40 8.16 10.55
CA ASN A 209 -24.21 9.39 10.68
C ASN A 209 -25.51 9.36 9.86
N GLY A 210 -26.20 8.21 9.85
CA GLY A 210 -27.47 8.04 9.14
C GLY A 210 -27.36 7.84 7.63
N LEU A 211 -26.15 7.89 7.08
CA LEU A 211 -25.88 7.63 5.66
C LEU A 211 -25.41 6.19 5.45
N GLN A 212 -25.94 5.53 4.42
CA GLN A 212 -25.53 4.18 4.05
C GLN A 212 -24.43 4.25 2.99
N PHE A 213 -23.25 3.72 3.30
CA PHE A 213 -22.13 3.61 2.38
C PHE A 213 -22.01 2.17 1.89
N VAL A 214 -21.70 2.01 0.60
CA VAL A 214 -21.42 0.71 -0.01
C VAL A 214 -20.24 0.77 -0.97
N VAL A 215 -19.49 -0.33 -1.04
CA VAL A 215 -18.44 -0.55 -2.05
C VAL A 215 -18.94 -1.63 -3.01
N PRO A 216 -19.35 -1.25 -4.24
CA PRO A 216 -19.77 -2.23 -5.25
C PRO A 216 -18.56 -2.90 -5.91
N HIS A 217 -18.77 -4.12 -6.38
CA HIS A 217 -17.88 -4.84 -7.27
C HIS A 217 -18.66 -5.34 -8.48
N LEU A 218 -18.17 -5.06 -9.67
CA LEU A 218 -18.80 -5.50 -10.90
C LEU A 218 -18.19 -6.82 -11.33
N ARG A 219 -19.05 -7.77 -11.71
CA ARG A 219 -18.65 -9.15 -12.07
C ARG A 219 -18.25 -9.31 -13.55
N SER A 220 -18.06 -8.21 -14.29
CA SER A 220 -17.77 -8.26 -15.73
C SER A 220 -16.28 -8.58 -16.00
N SER A 221 -15.99 -9.33 -17.07
CA SER A 221 -14.63 -9.80 -17.40
C SER A 221 -13.69 -8.70 -17.88
N ASP A 222 -14.23 -7.54 -18.27
CA ASP A 222 -13.48 -6.50 -18.98
C ASP A 222 -13.01 -5.37 -18.05
N GLU A 223 -13.38 -5.44 -16.78
CA GLU A 223 -13.08 -4.40 -15.80
C GLU A 223 -11.76 -4.63 -15.09
N GLN A 224 -10.92 -3.59 -15.06
CA GLN A 224 -9.69 -3.62 -14.31
C GLN A 224 -9.99 -3.69 -12.81
N PHE A 225 -9.24 -4.50 -12.08
CA PHE A 225 -9.30 -4.60 -10.63
C PHE A 225 -7.88 -4.58 -10.05
N TYR A 226 -7.78 -4.43 -8.74
CA TYR A 226 -6.55 -4.71 -7.99
C TYR A 226 -6.88 -5.48 -6.72
N MET A 227 -5.94 -6.25 -6.20
CA MET A 227 -6.16 -6.95 -4.93
C MET A 227 -5.81 -6.09 -3.74
N GLU A 228 -6.70 -6.10 -2.75
CA GLU A 228 -6.45 -5.60 -1.41
C GLU A 228 -7.17 -6.49 -0.41
N HIS A 229 -6.52 -6.79 0.71
CA HIS A 229 -6.94 -7.79 1.72
C HIS A 229 -7.34 -9.14 1.11
N GLY A 230 -6.65 -9.56 0.05
CA GLY A 230 -6.93 -10.82 -0.65
C GLY A 230 -8.24 -10.83 -1.46
N LEU A 231 -8.85 -9.68 -1.73
CA LEU A 231 -10.08 -9.53 -2.53
C LEU A 231 -9.85 -8.59 -3.74
N PRO A 232 -10.46 -8.87 -4.91
CA PRO A 232 -10.29 -7.99 -6.09
C PRO A 232 -11.25 -6.80 -6.05
N TRP A 233 -10.74 -5.58 -5.98
CA TRP A 233 -11.51 -4.35 -5.95
C TRP A 233 -11.57 -3.72 -7.34
N SER A 234 -12.79 -3.35 -7.76
CA SER A 234 -13.03 -2.75 -9.08
C SER A 234 -12.33 -1.40 -9.21
N ARG A 235 -11.60 -1.22 -10.31
CA ARG A 235 -10.96 0.05 -10.68
C ARG A 235 -11.73 0.69 -11.82
N LEU A 236 -12.57 1.65 -11.49
CA LEU A 236 -13.46 2.28 -12.47
C LEU A 236 -12.99 3.67 -12.82
N ASN A 237 -13.28 4.09 -14.06
CA ASN A 237 -13.24 5.50 -14.41
C ASN A 237 -14.46 6.23 -13.86
N TYR A 238 -14.43 7.56 -13.81
CA TYR A 238 -15.47 8.35 -13.15
C TYR A 238 -16.86 8.09 -13.75
N LYS A 239 -16.98 8.02 -15.08
CA LYS A 239 -18.25 7.80 -15.77
C LYS A 239 -18.88 6.45 -15.40
N VAL A 240 -18.05 5.40 -15.33
CA VAL A 240 -18.51 4.05 -14.95
C VAL A 240 -18.84 4.00 -13.45
N ALA A 241 -18.04 4.64 -12.60
CA ALA A 241 -18.30 4.74 -11.16
C ALA A 241 -19.64 5.42 -10.85
N GLU A 242 -19.88 6.58 -11.46
CA GLU A 242 -21.13 7.34 -11.29
C GLU A 242 -22.35 6.54 -11.74
N LYS A 243 -22.28 5.92 -12.93
CA LYS A 243 -23.34 5.04 -13.44
C LYS A 243 -23.59 3.84 -12.52
N THR A 244 -22.55 3.23 -11.97
CA THR A 244 -22.66 2.09 -11.05
C THR A 244 -23.45 2.48 -9.80
N CYS A 245 -23.14 3.63 -9.19
CA CYS A 245 -23.89 4.11 -8.03
C CYS A 245 -25.35 4.43 -8.40
N GLN A 246 -25.58 5.11 -9.52
CA GLN A 246 -26.93 5.47 -9.98
C GLN A 246 -27.81 4.24 -10.23
N GLN A 247 -27.26 3.16 -10.80
CA GLN A 247 -27.98 1.91 -11.04
C GLN A 247 -28.46 1.24 -9.75
N MET A 248 -27.83 1.52 -8.60
CA MET A 248 -28.25 1.06 -7.28
C MET A 248 -29.13 2.07 -6.55
N ALA A 249 -29.59 3.14 -7.22
CA ALA A 249 -30.27 4.29 -6.63
C ALA A 249 -29.46 4.99 -5.52
N MET A 250 -28.14 5.07 -5.72
CA MET A 250 -27.18 5.75 -4.87
C MET A 250 -26.39 6.79 -5.68
N ARG A 251 -25.55 7.59 -5.02
CA ARG A 251 -24.65 8.54 -5.69
C ARG A 251 -23.21 8.38 -5.20
N LEU A 252 -22.27 9.01 -5.90
CA LEU A 252 -20.92 9.16 -5.38
C LEU A 252 -20.91 10.06 -4.13
N VAL A 253 -19.94 9.79 -3.26
CA VAL A 253 -19.77 10.44 -1.95
C VAL A 253 -19.23 11.86 -2.10
N THR A 254 -19.69 12.81 -1.28
CA THR A 254 -19.09 14.16 -1.22
C THR A 254 -17.84 14.20 -0.34
N GLU A 255 -17.06 15.29 -0.40
CA GLU A 255 -15.89 15.46 0.45
C GLU A 255 -16.24 15.45 1.95
N GLU A 256 -17.34 16.10 2.32
CA GLU A 256 -17.78 16.17 3.72
C GLU A 256 -18.24 14.80 4.24
N GLU A 257 -18.92 14.02 3.41
CA GLU A 257 -19.37 12.67 3.74
C GLU A 257 -18.20 11.69 3.83
N TRP A 258 -17.22 11.83 2.95
CA TRP A 258 -15.98 11.07 2.99
C TRP A 258 -15.22 11.32 4.28
N GLN A 259 -15.06 12.59 4.68
CA GLN A 259 -14.37 12.93 5.91
C GLN A 259 -15.08 12.33 7.13
N ARG A 260 -16.43 12.39 7.17
CA ARG A 260 -17.21 11.74 8.24
C ARG A 260 -17.01 10.22 8.29
N LEU A 261 -16.90 9.56 7.13
CA LEU A 261 -16.61 8.13 7.09
C LEU A 261 -15.21 7.82 7.63
N LEU A 262 -14.19 8.62 7.28
CA LEU A 262 -12.84 8.49 7.84
C LEU A 262 -12.81 8.70 9.36
N ASP A 263 -13.56 9.69 9.85
CA ASP A 263 -13.64 10.02 11.28
C ASP A 263 -14.35 8.91 12.09
N SER A 264 -15.23 8.14 11.45
CA SER A 264 -15.92 7.00 12.08
C SER A 264 -15.01 5.82 12.40
N LYS A 265 -13.78 5.76 11.85
CA LYS A 265 -12.82 4.65 11.99
C LYS A 265 -13.32 3.26 11.55
N GLN A 266 -14.45 3.21 10.84
CA GLN A 266 -15.01 1.97 10.32
C GLN A 266 -14.18 1.37 9.19
N MET A 267 -13.52 2.21 8.39
CA MET A 267 -12.66 1.75 7.30
C MET A 267 -11.42 0.99 7.80
N ASP A 268 -10.81 1.46 8.89
CA ASP A 268 -9.65 0.82 9.53
C ASP A 268 -10.02 -0.54 10.16
N SER A 269 -11.24 -0.65 10.67
CA SER A 269 -11.70 -1.84 11.42
C SER A 269 -12.16 -2.99 10.51
N ASN A 270 -12.57 -2.68 9.27
CA ASN A 270 -13.26 -3.62 8.39
C ASN A 270 -12.49 -3.91 7.08
N GLN A 271 -11.16 -3.76 7.09
CA GLN A 271 -10.29 -4.09 5.94
C GLN A 271 -10.78 -3.48 4.61
N TRP A 272 -11.12 -2.19 4.63
CA TRP A 272 -11.49 -1.50 3.41
C TRP A 272 -10.29 -1.38 2.47
N PRO A 273 -10.50 -1.30 1.15
CA PRO A 273 -9.41 -0.98 0.24
C PRO A 273 -8.96 0.46 0.46
N MET A 274 -7.73 0.68 0.87
CA MET A 274 -7.18 1.99 1.22
C MET A 274 -6.00 2.42 0.35
N HIS A 275 -5.47 1.54 -0.52
CA HIS A 275 -4.31 1.86 -1.35
C HIS A 275 -4.62 2.80 -2.50
N LEU A 276 -5.74 2.59 -3.18
CA LEU A 276 -6.21 3.52 -4.22
C LEU A 276 -7.23 4.50 -3.64
N PRO A 277 -7.21 5.76 -4.09
CA PRO A 277 -8.27 6.71 -3.79
C PRO A 277 -9.63 6.20 -4.25
N TYR A 278 -10.68 6.79 -3.70
CA TYR A 278 -12.05 6.56 -4.13
C TYR A 278 -12.52 7.70 -5.03
N TRP A 279 -13.44 7.40 -5.95
CA TRP A 279 -14.19 8.44 -6.63
C TRP A 279 -15.16 9.13 -5.69
N GLY A 280 -15.03 10.45 -5.60
CA GLY A 280 -16.00 11.36 -5.01
C GLY A 280 -16.71 12.17 -6.09
N TRP A 281 -17.81 12.81 -5.69
CA TRP A 281 -18.60 13.70 -6.52
C TRP A 281 -17.73 14.72 -7.26
N SER A 282 -18.08 15.04 -8.52
CA SER A 282 -17.38 16.04 -9.34
C SER A 282 -15.91 15.69 -9.66
N GLN A 283 -15.62 14.42 -9.97
CA GLN A 283 -14.29 13.90 -10.34
C GLN A 283 -13.21 14.16 -9.27
N LYS A 284 -13.61 14.10 -7.99
CA LYS A 284 -12.66 14.19 -6.88
C LYS A 284 -12.07 12.81 -6.59
N GLY A 285 -10.77 12.76 -6.38
CA GLY A 285 -10.09 11.64 -5.74
C GLY A 285 -10.10 11.83 -4.24
N LEU A 286 -10.73 10.90 -3.53
CA LEU A 286 -10.87 10.87 -2.08
C LEU A 286 -9.82 9.93 -1.50
N PHE A 287 -8.77 10.49 -0.88
CA PHE A 287 -7.69 9.70 -0.30
C PHE A 287 -8.01 9.37 1.15
N THR A 288 -7.54 8.20 1.58
CA THR A 288 -7.78 7.65 2.92
C THR A 288 -6.97 8.33 4.02
N ASN A 289 -6.01 9.17 3.64
CA ASN A 289 -5.33 10.11 4.53
C ASN A 289 -6.10 11.44 4.72
N GLY A 290 -7.32 11.56 4.17
CA GLY A 290 -8.15 12.76 4.23
C GLY A 290 -7.88 13.78 3.14
N LYS A 291 -6.84 13.59 2.30
CA LYS A 291 -6.58 14.49 1.18
C LYS A 291 -7.66 14.32 0.11
N VAL A 292 -8.06 15.42 -0.51
CA VAL A 292 -8.92 15.43 -1.70
C VAL A 292 -8.18 16.12 -2.85
N SER A 293 -8.34 15.62 -4.07
CA SER A 293 -7.73 16.23 -5.26
C SER A 293 -8.64 16.13 -6.47
N GLN A 294 -8.60 17.12 -7.36
CA GLN A 294 -9.26 17.04 -8.65
C GLN A 294 -8.48 16.07 -9.55
N LEU A 295 -9.15 15.09 -10.14
CA LEU A 295 -8.52 14.09 -11.00
C LEU A 295 -9.12 14.12 -12.41
N LYS A 296 -8.39 13.54 -13.36
CA LYS A 296 -8.91 13.27 -14.70
C LYS A 296 -9.93 12.14 -14.59
N GLY A 297 -11.13 12.32 -15.15
CA GLY A 297 -12.17 11.29 -15.12
C GLY A 297 -11.78 9.93 -15.74
N SER A 298 -10.66 9.84 -16.47
CA SER A 298 -10.11 8.59 -17.03
C SER A 298 -9.26 7.77 -16.04
N SER A 299 -8.90 8.32 -14.87
CA SER A 299 -8.18 7.57 -13.83
C SER A 299 -9.00 6.37 -13.35
N LEU A 300 -8.33 5.31 -12.89
CA LEU A 300 -9.00 4.09 -12.45
C LEU A 300 -8.86 3.91 -10.94
N LEU A 301 -9.95 4.17 -10.23
CA LEU A 301 -10.02 4.31 -8.77
C LEU A 301 -11.06 3.38 -8.16
N ASN A 302 -11.06 3.28 -6.82
CA ASN A 302 -12.13 2.63 -6.08
C ASN A 302 -13.46 3.38 -6.23
N VAL A 303 -14.56 2.66 -5.99
CA VAL A 303 -15.90 3.23 -5.99
C VAL A 303 -16.54 3.06 -4.63
N ILE A 304 -17.15 4.13 -4.15
CA ILE A 304 -17.99 4.14 -2.96
C ILE A 304 -19.26 4.90 -3.29
N CYS A 305 -20.40 4.30 -2.96
CA CYS A 305 -21.71 4.89 -3.17
C CYS A 305 -22.38 5.20 -1.83
N VAL A 306 -23.16 6.27 -1.79
CA VAL A 306 -23.90 6.71 -0.61
C VAL A 306 -25.38 6.99 -0.92
N LYS A 307 -26.23 6.73 0.06
CA LYS A 307 -27.65 7.03 0.12
C LYS A 307 -28.01 7.58 1.49
#